data_AF-A0A432F8U2-F1
#
_entry.id   AF-A0A432F8U2-F1
#
_cell.length_a   1.000
_cell.length_b   1.000
_cell.length_c   1.000
_cell.angle_alpha   90.00
_cell.angle_beta   90.00
_cell.angle_gamma   90.00
#
_symmetry.space_group_name_H-M   'P 1'
#
loop_
_entity.id
_entity.type
_entity.pdbx_description
1 polymer ?
#
loop_
_entity_poly.entity_id
_entity_poly.type
_entity_poly.pdbx_seq_one_letter_code
_entity_poly.pdbx_strand_id
1 'polypeptide(L)'
;MGREHGVTEAQLRDLAEFETSDAFSEPQKLALRYATAMTATPVEVSVALVEELKKHLTDAQLVELTSAIAWEQYRARFDHALGIEAEGFSEGAFCPLPAAAQSTHAQADVAASSSWSAED
;
A
#
# COMPACT_ATOMS: atom_id res chain seq x y z
N MET A 1 -14.82 -4.85 -0.45
CA MET A 1 -14.33 -3.61 0.19
C MET A 1 -14.23 -2.42 -0.78
N GLY A 2 -13.20 -2.27 -1.62
CA GLY A 2 -12.99 -1.03 -2.39
C GLY A 2 -14.16 -0.62 -3.32
N ARG A 3 -14.69 -1.57 -4.10
CA ARG A 3 -15.81 -1.35 -5.03
C ARG A 3 -17.10 -0.92 -4.33
N GLU A 4 -17.38 -1.50 -3.16
CA GLU A 4 -18.56 -1.16 -2.34
C GLU A 4 -18.51 0.28 -1.82
N HIS A 5 -17.30 0.86 -1.73
CA HIS A 5 -17.08 2.24 -1.30
C HIS A 5 -16.78 3.19 -2.48
N GLY A 6 -17.10 2.78 -3.72
CA GLY A 6 -17.05 3.64 -4.89
C GLY A 6 -15.75 3.64 -5.68
N VAL A 7 -14.80 2.72 -5.40
CA VAL A 7 -13.63 2.54 -6.26
C VAL A 7 -14.08 1.95 -7.60
N THR A 8 -13.76 2.65 -8.69
CA THR A 8 -14.17 2.29 -10.05
C THR A 8 -13.24 1.25 -10.68
N GLU A 9 -13.73 0.53 -11.71
CA GLU A 9 -12.89 -0.39 -12.49
C GLU A 9 -11.71 0.32 -13.17
N ALA A 10 -11.91 1.57 -13.61
CA ALA A 10 -10.85 2.39 -14.20
C ALA A 10 -9.75 2.69 -13.18
N GLN A 11 -10.14 3.09 -11.96
CA GLN A 11 -9.17 3.30 -10.88
C GLN A 11 -8.41 2.04 -10.49
N LEU A 12 -9.09 0.88 -10.45
CA LEU A 12 -8.40 -0.39 -10.20
C LEU A 12 -7.36 -0.68 -11.29
N ARG A 13 -7.78 -0.58 -12.56
CA ARG A 13 -6.92 -0.84 -13.72
C ARG A 13 -5.70 0.06 -13.76
N ASP A 14 -5.91 1.34 -13.49
CA ASP A 14 -4.92 2.39 -13.67
C ASP A 14 -4.09 2.64 -12.41
N LEU A 15 -4.30 1.89 -11.32
CA LEU A 15 -3.68 2.14 -10.02
C LEU A 15 -2.14 2.18 -10.08
N ALA A 16 -1.51 1.32 -10.89
CA ALA A 16 -0.05 1.29 -11.06
C ALA A 16 0.48 2.54 -11.80
N GLU A 17 -0.36 3.21 -12.57
CA GLU A 17 -0.03 4.37 -13.42
C GLU A 17 -0.86 5.60 -13.02
N PHE A 18 -1.23 5.68 -11.73
CA PHE A 18 -2.19 6.66 -11.23
C PHE A 18 -1.79 8.12 -11.48
N GLU A 19 -0.48 8.40 -11.59
CA GLU A 19 0.05 9.75 -11.83
C GLU A 19 -0.45 10.32 -13.16
N THR A 20 -0.46 9.50 -14.21
CA THR A 20 -0.87 9.89 -15.57
C THR A 20 -2.32 9.56 -15.88
N SER A 21 -3.00 8.78 -15.04
CA SER A 21 -4.39 8.40 -15.27
C SER A 21 -5.39 9.53 -15.00
N ASP A 22 -6.40 9.63 -15.85
CA ASP A 22 -7.56 10.52 -15.67
C ASP A 22 -8.61 9.93 -14.71
N ALA A 23 -8.44 8.68 -14.26
CA ALA A 23 -9.37 8.02 -13.33
C ALA A 23 -9.26 8.55 -11.88
N PHE A 24 -8.22 9.34 -11.59
CA PHE A 24 -7.96 9.90 -10.26
C PHE A 24 -8.01 11.42 -10.28
N SER A 25 -8.75 11.99 -9.34
CA SER A 25 -8.69 13.42 -9.01
C SER A 25 -7.36 13.79 -8.34
N GLU A 26 -7.02 15.07 -8.33
CA GLU A 26 -5.77 15.54 -7.69
C GLU A 26 -5.63 15.12 -6.21
N PRO A 27 -6.66 15.25 -5.34
CA PRO A 27 -6.55 14.78 -3.96
C PRO A 27 -6.29 13.26 -3.84
N GLN A 28 -6.85 12.47 -4.76
CA GLN A 28 -6.60 11.02 -4.80
C GLN A 28 -5.16 10.71 -5.23
N LYS A 29 -4.63 11.42 -6.24
CA LYS A 29 -3.23 11.27 -6.65
C LYS A 29 -2.27 11.68 -5.53
N LEU A 30 -2.56 12.78 -4.82
CA LEU A 30 -1.77 13.19 -3.64
C LEU A 30 -1.79 12.13 -2.53
N ALA A 31 -2.96 11.54 -2.24
CA ALA A 31 -3.09 10.47 -1.24
C ALA A 31 -2.31 9.22 -1.65
N LEU A 32 -2.33 8.83 -2.93
CA LEU A 32 -1.56 7.72 -3.46
C LEU A 32 -0.05 7.99 -3.41
N ARG A 33 0.42 9.19 -3.80
CA ARG A 33 1.81 9.63 -3.63
C ARG A 33 2.26 9.53 -2.18
N TYR A 34 1.43 9.98 -1.25
CA TYR A 34 1.72 9.92 0.17
C TYR A 34 1.79 8.49 0.70
N ALA A 35 0.86 7.62 0.27
CA ALA A 35 0.91 6.20 0.61
C ALA A 35 2.18 5.53 0.07
N THR A 36 2.58 5.79 -1.17
CA THR A 36 3.84 5.29 -1.75
C THR A 36 5.06 5.75 -0.94
N ALA A 37 5.15 7.05 -0.64
CA ALA A 37 6.25 7.63 0.12
C ALA A 37 6.32 7.10 1.57
N MET A 38 5.16 6.96 2.22
CA MET A 38 5.03 6.49 3.60
C MET A 38 5.38 5.00 3.75
N THR A 39 5.14 4.19 2.72
CA THR A 39 5.36 2.74 2.76
C THR A 39 6.73 2.30 2.22
N ALA A 40 7.51 3.24 1.66
CA ALA A 40 8.88 3.02 1.22
C ALA A 40 9.81 2.59 2.36
N THR A 41 10.94 1.97 2.01
CA THR A 41 12.00 1.61 2.97
C THR A 41 13.34 2.14 2.41
N PRO A 42 13.92 3.22 2.98
CA PRO A 42 13.43 4.00 4.12
C PRO A 42 12.16 4.82 3.79
N VAL A 43 11.46 5.26 4.84
CA VAL A 43 10.29 6.14 4.70
C VAL A 43 10.75 7.55 4.35
N GLU A 44 10.33 8.07 3.20
CA GLU A 44 10.75 9.38 2.68
C GLU A 44 9.54 10.21 2.22
N VAL A 45 8.94 10.93 3.15
CA VAL A 45 7.82 11.86 2.87
C VAL A 45 8.34 13.29 2.82
N SER A 46 8.16 13.97 1.68
CA SER A 46 8.56 15.37 1.56
C SER A 46 7.59 16.32 2.27
N VAL A 47 8.13 17.40 2.85
CA VAL A 47 7.31 18.48 3.46
C VAL A 47 6.36 19.10 2.42
N ALA A 48 6.83 19.28 1.18
CA ALA A 48 6.01 19.82 0.10
C ALA A 48 4.77 18.96 -0.18
N LEU A 49 4.90 17.63 -0.17
CA LEU A 49 3.75 16.73 -0.36
C LEU A 49 2.73 16.85 0.77
N VAL A 50 3.20 17.00 2.02
CA VAL A 50 2.31 17.22 3.17
C VAL A 50 1.58 18.55 3.04
N GLU A 51 2.28 19.62 2.65
CA GLU A 51 1.67 20.93 2.46
C GLU A 51 0.62 20.93 1.32
N GLU A 52 0.86 20.22 0.22
CA GLU A 52 -0.16 20.05 -0.83
C GLU A 52 -1.38 19.28 -0.32
N LEU A 53 -1.20 18.20 0.45
CA LEU A 53 -2.31 17.46 1.06
C LEU A 53 -3.14 18.34 2.00
N LYS A 54 -2.51 19.22 2.78
CA LYS A 54 -3.18 20.13 3.72
C LYS A 54 -4.04 21.19 3.03
N LYS A 55 -3.92 21.38 1.71
CA LYS A 55 -4.85 22.19 0.92
C LYS A 55 -6.21 21.49 0.71
N HIS A 56 -6.25 20.17 0.88
CA HIS A 56 -7.44 19.34 0.65
C HIS A 56 -7.96 18.65 1.92
N LEU A 57 -7.08 18.41 2.89
CA LEU A 57 -7.39 17.69 4.12
C LEU A 57 -7.15 18.58 5.34
N THR A 58 -8.02 18.42 6.34
CA THR A 58 -7.76 18.91 7.70
C THR A 58 -6.65 18.09 8.35
N ASP A 59 -6.04 18.63 9.42
CA ASP A 59 -5.03 17.90 10.20
C ASP A 59 -5.58 16.56 10.73
N ALA A 60 -6.85 16.51 11.15
CA ALA A 60 -7.50 15.28 11.59
C ALA A 60 -7.62 14.24 10.47
N GLN A 61 -8.06 14.67 9.27
CA GLN A 61 -8.16 13.78 8.11
C GLN A 61 -6.79 13.29 7.63
N LEU A 62 -5.74 14.11 7.74
CA LEU A 62 -4.38 13.68 7.44
C LEU A 62 -3.90 12.62 8.42
N VAL A 63 -4.16 12.79 9.72
CA VAL A 63 -3.85 11.78 10.75
C VAL A 63 -4.61 10.47 10.49
N GLU A 64 -5.89 10.54 10.11
CA GLU A 64 -6.68 9.37 9.72
C GLU A 64 -6.08 8.66 8.51
N LEU A 65 -5.73 9.41 7.45
CA LEU A 65 -5.08 8.87 6.26
C LEU A 65 -3.76 8.18 6.58
N THR A 66 -2.89 8.83 7.35
CA THR A 66 -1.61 8.26 7.81
C THR A 66 -1.84 6.97 8.61
N SER A 67 -2.81 6.97 9.51
CA SER A 67 -3.11 5.80 10.34
C SER A 67 -3.62 4.61 9.51
N ALA A 68 -4.50 4.86 8.53
CA ALA A 68 -4.98 3.84 7.62
C ALA A 68 -3.82 3.23 6.80
N ILE A 69 -2.95 4.07 6.23
CA ILE A 69 -1.79 3.59 5.46
C ILE A 69 -0.85 2.75 6.33
N ALA A 70 -0.56 3.20 7.56
CA ALA A 70 0.29 2.45 8.50
C ALA A 70 -0.29 1.07 8.82
N TRP A 71 -1.60 1.00 9.07
CA TRP A 71 -2.30 -0.25 9.38
C TRP A 71 -2.24 -1.24 8.22
N GLU A 72 -2.49 -0.78 6.99
CA GLU A 72 -2.38 -1.60 5.79
C GLU A 72 -0.96 -2.12 5.58
N GLN A 73 0.05 -1.28 5.82
CA GLN A 73 1.45 -1.68 5.69
C GLN A 73 1.90 -2.66 6.77
N TYR A 74 1.37 -2.54 7.99
CA TYR A 74 1.57 -3.55 9.04
C TYR A 74 1.03 -4.90 8.59
N ARG A 75 -0.22 -4.96 8.09
CA ARG A 75 -0.83 -6.20 7.61
C ARG A 75 -0.02 -6.80 6.46
N ALA A 76 0.36 -5.98 5.48
CA ALA A 76 1.18 -6.43 4.35
C ALA A 76 2.51 -7.06 4.81
N ARG A 77 3.22 -6.42 5.75
CA ARG A 77 4.49 -6.97 6.28
C ARG A 77 4.29 -8.21 7.14
N PHE A 78 3.22 -8.24 7.94
CA PHE A 78 2.85 -9.39 8.74
C PHE A 78 2.54 -10.61 7.86
N ASP A 79 1.69 -10.43 6.85
CA ASP A 79 1.30 -11.48 5.92
C ASP A 79 2.52 -12.00 5.14
N HIS A 80 3.38 -11.11 4.64
CA HIS A 80 4.63 -11.49 3.98
C HIS A 80 5.58 -12.28 4.89
N ALA A 81 5.73 -11.86 6.15
CA ALA A 81 6.63 -12.54 7.09
C ALA A 81 6.18 -13.97 7.42
N LEU A 82 4.87 -14.25 7.35
CA LEU A 82 4.29 -15.57 7.63
C LEU A 82 4.00 -16.39 6.37
N GLY A 83 4.26 -15.85 5.17
CA GLY A 83 3.94 -16.53 3.91
C GLY A 83 2.44 -16.71 3.68
N ILE A 84 1.62 -15.78 4.20
CA ILE A 84 0.16 -15.81 4.01
C ILE A 84 -0.16 -15.32 2.59
N GLU A 85 -0.84 -16.16 1.81
CA GLU A 85 -1.25 -15.87 0.44
C GLU A 85 -2.70 -15.34 0.36
N ALA A 86 -3.04 -14.73 -0.76
CA ALA A 86 -4.40 -14.25 -1.01
C ALA A 86 -5.39 -15.43 -1.16
N GLU A 87 -6.57 -15.30 -0.56
CA GLU A 87 -7.64 -16.32 -0.56
C GLU A 87 -8.40 -16.46 -1.90
N GLY A 88 -7.85 -15.96 -3.02
CA GLY A 88 -8.45 -16.16 -4.34
C GLY A 88 -9.73 -15.36 -4.64
N PHE A 89 -10.15 -14.41 -3.81
CA PHE A 89 -11.36 -13.60 -4.05
C PHE A 89 -11.37 -12.78 -5.35
N SER A 90 -10.22 -12.65 -6.02
CA SER A 90 -10.08 -11.98 -7.33
C SER A 90 -9.99 -12.96 -8.51
N GLU A 91 -10.23 -14.25 -8.30
CA GLU A 91 -10.19 -15.25 -9.37
C GLU A 91 -11.21 -14.90 -10.48
N GLY A 92 -10.72 -14.81 -11.73
CA GLY A 92 -11.53 -14.37 -12.88
C GLY A 92 -11.82 -12.86 -12.94
N ALA A 93 -11.34 -12.07 -11.96
CA ALA A 93 -11.44 -10.62 -11.93
C ALA A 93 -10.07 -9.95 -12.17
N PHE A 94 -10.07 -8.62 -12.30
CA PHE A 94 -8.82 -7.87 -12.37
C PHE A 94 -8.17 -7.78 -10.99
N CYS A 95 -6.95 -8.32 -10.86
CA CYS A 95 -6.08 -8.11 -9.71
C CYS A 95 -4.99 -7.10 -10.11
N PRO A 96 -4.94 -5.90 -9.51
CA PRO A 96 -3.80 -5.00 -9.70
C PRO A 96 -2.59 -5.65 -9.05
N LEU A 97 -1.74 -6.25 -9.87
CA LEU A 97 -0.44 -6.71 -9.41
C LEU A 97 0.43 -5.48 -9.15
N PRO A 98 1.25 -5.49 -8.09
CA PRO A 98 2.24 -4.44 -7.90
C PRO A 98 3.10 -4.34 -9.16
N ALA A 99 3.46 -3.12 -9.57
CA ALA A 99 4.48 -2.92 -10.59
C ALA A 99 5.68 -3.77 -10.19
N ALA A 100 6.14 -4.63 -11.10
CA ALA A 100 7.20 -5.59 -10.81
C ALA A 100 8.33 -4.86 -10.12
N ALA A 101 8.55 -5.17 -8.84
CA ALA A 101 9.73 -4.71 -8.15
C ALA A 101 10.90 -5.14 -9.03
N GLN A 102 11.79 -4.21 -9.38
CA GLN A 102 13.10 -4.62 -9.86
C GLN A 102 13.85 -5.20 -8.66
N SER A 103 13.42 -6.38 -8.22
CA SER A 103 14.04 -7.12 -7.15
C SER A 103 15.19 -7.92 -7.75
N THR A 104 16.37 -7.30 -7.83
CA THR A 104 17.60 -8.06 -7.64
C THR A 104 17.66 -8.52 -6.18
N HIS A 105 16.88 -9.54 -5.83
CA HIS A 105 17.07 -10.29 -4.60
C HIS A 105 17.44 -11.71 -4.97
N ALA A 106 18.72 -12.04 -4.78
CA ALA A 106 19.17 -13.41 -4.63
C ALA A 106 18.29 -14.06 -3.54
N GLN A 107 17.69 -15.18 -3.91
CA GLN A 107 16.88 -16.01 -3.03
C GLN A 107 17.71 -16.37 -1.80
N ALA A 108 17.40 -15.76 -0.65
CA ALA A 108 17.93 -16.24 0.62
C ALA A 108 16.99 -17.36 1.06
N ASP A 109 17.50 -18.59 1.03
CA ASP A 109 16.86 -19.74 1.67
C ASP A 109 16.56 -19.39 3.12
N VAL A 110 15.27 -19.19 3.44
CA VAL A 110 14.82 -19.17 4.83
C VAL A 110 14.83 -20.62 5.29
N ALA A 111 16.01 -21.09 5.69
CA ALA A 111 16.13 -22.32 6.45
C ALA A 111 15.32 -22.13 7.75
N ALA A 112 14.27 -22.93 7.91
CA ALA A 112 13.53 -23.04 9.13
C ALA A 112 14.48 -23.42 10.28
N SER A 113 14.89 -22.44 11.09
CA SER A 113 15.50 -22.68 12.39
C SER A 113 14.49 -22.32 13.47
N SER A 114 13.76 -23.35 13.86
CA SER A 114 13.02 -23.51 15.10
C SER A 114 13.79 -23.03 16.34
N SER A 115 13.15 -22.20 17.16
CA SER A 115 12.94 -22.41 18.60
C SER A 115 12.36 -21.13 19.22
N TRP A 116 11.05 -21.07 19.39
CA TRP A 116 10.43 -20.11 20.31
C TRP A 116 9.90 -20.91 21.50
N SER A 117 10.70 -20.95 22.57
CA SER A 117 10.26 -21.41 23.88
C SER A 117 9.80 -20.17 24.64
N ALA A 118 8.50 -20.07 24.91
CA ALA A 118 7.99 -19.19 25.94
C ALA A 118 8.19 -19.90 27.29
N GLU A 119 8.94 -19.30 28.20
CA GLU A 119 8.93 -19.67 29.61
C GLU A 119 7.91 -18.77 30.34
N ASP A 120 7.26 -19.36 31.35
CA ASP A 120 6.04 -18.96 32.06
C ASP A 120 6.00 -17.54 32.68
#